data_AF-A0A2S9I450-F1
#
_entry.id   AF-A0A2S9I450-F1
#
_cell.length_a   1.000
_cell.length_b   1.000
_cell.length_c   1.000
_cell.angle_alpha   90.00
_cell.angle_beta   90.00
_cell.angle_gamma   90.00
#
_symmetry.space_group_name_H-M   'P 1'
#
loop_
_entity.id
_entity.type
_entity.pdbx_description
1 polymer ?
#
loop_
_entity_poly.entity_id
_entity_poly.type
_entity_poly.pdbx_seq_one_letter_code
_entity_poly.pdbx_strand_id
1 'polypeptide(L)'
;MASFTPPLGSTSPEVLADNATRLDKLINGEELTVPDRSGEALKSWAGIQADSAARLEEIDTIITSLDTANFTFASEASGLAATTEGQYFRAFQDINGFVLFRYYQKVSGAAVFKGSLLGNAASEALAALLSSVGYFIGNEFDTDKQYPVIDSNKRLLCWWMGPDYHIPGSVHA
;
A
#
# COMPACT_ATOMS: atom_id res chain seq x y z
N MET A 1 14.02 13.62 49.27
CA MET A 1 12.57 13.62 49.56
C MET A 1 12.18 15.04 49.93
N ALA A 2 11.52 15.78 49.05
CA ALA A 2 10.98 17.08 49.43
C ALA A 2 9.87 16.85 50.47
N SER A 3 10.00 17.45 51.66
CA SER A 3 8.96 17.36 52.68
C SER A 3 7.88 18.37 52.36
N PHE A 4 6.67 17.89 52.06
CA PHE A 4 5.54 18.78 51.89
C PHE A 4 5.29 19.57 53.18
N THR A 5 5.07 20.88 53.04
CA THR A 5 4.74 21.76 54.16
C THR A 5 3.47 22.53 53.85
N PRO A 6 2.36 22.29 54.58
CA PRO A 6 2.19 21.28 55.64
C PRO A 6 2.32 19.83 55.13
N PRO A 7 2.58 18.84 56.01
CA PRO A 7 2.78 17.44 55.61
C PRO A 7 1.54 16.85 54.92
N LEU A 8 1.71 15.71 54.24
CA LEU A 8 0.58 14.90 53.75
C LEU A 8 -0.28 14.44 54.94
N GLY A 9 -1.59 14.36 54.75
CA GLY A 9 -2.52 13.98 55.82
C GLY A 9 -2.77 15.07 56.87
N SER A 10 -2.34 16.31 56.62
CA SER A 10 -2.72 17.46 57.46
C SER A 10 -4.24 17.64 57.47
N THR A 11 -4.81 17.86 58.65
CA THR A 11 -6.23 18.17 58.85
C THR A 11 -6.54 19.66 58.78
N SER A 12 -5.56 20.49 58.38
CA SER A 12 -5.74 21.92 58.19
C SER A 12 -6.78 22.18 57.08
N PRO A 13 -7.80 23.02 57.35
CA PRO A 13 -8.80 23.39 56.36
C PRO A 13 -8.18 24.02 55.10
N GLU A 14 -7.11 24.78 55.27
CA GLU A 14 -6.39 25.44 54.18
C GLU A 14 -5.79 24.42 53.22
N VAL A 15 -5.14 23.37 53.76
CA VAL A 15 -4.55 22.27 52.94
C VAL A 15 -5.63 21.50 52.18
N LEU A 16 -6.79 21.28 52.80
CA LEU A 16 -7.91 20.61 52.13
C LEU A 16 -8.44 21.45 50.96
N ALA A 17 -8.66 22.75 51.16
CA ALA A 17 -9.11 23.66 50.12
C ALA A 17 -8.10 23.75 48.96
N ASP A 18 -6.81 23.78 49.30
CA ASP A 18 -5.70 23.81 48.34
C ASP A 18 -5.61 22.53 47.51
N ASN A 19 -5.81 21.36 48.14
CA ASN A 19 -5.82 20.08 47.44
C ASN A 19 -7.07 19.94 46.57
N ALA A 20 -8.24 20.37 47.05
CA ALA A 20 -9.47 20.35 46.28
C ALA A 20 -9.37 21.25 45.04
N THR A 21 -8.80 22.44 45.18
CA THR A 21 -8.56 23.37 44.06
C THR A 21 -7.58 22.78 43.04
N ARG A 22 -6.51 22.12 43.49
CA ARG A 22 -5.56 21.45 42.58
C ARG A 22 -6.17 20.25 41.88
N LEU A 23 -6.98 19.46 42.59
CA LEU A 23 -7.69 18.33 41.99
C LEU A 23 -8.68 18.80 40.93
N ASP A 24 -9.43 19.86 41.21
CA ASP A 24 -10.34 20.46 40.23
C ASP A 24 -9.57 20.92 38.97
N LYS A 25 -8.43 21.60 39.13
CA LYS A 25 -7.56 21.97 38.01
C LYS A 25 -7.00 20.76 37.26
N LEU A 26 -6.64 19.68 37.95
CA LEU A 26 -6.11 18.47 37.34
C LEU A 26 -7.15 17.70 36.51
N ILE A 27 -8.40 17.69 36.95
CA ILE A 27 -9.46 16.88 36.32
C ILE A 27 -10.30 17.70 35.34
N ASN A 28 -10.67 18.92 35.72
CA ASN A 28 -11.59 19.78 34.98
C ASN A 28 -10.89 20.98 34.31
N GLY A 29 -9.62 21.25 34.64
CA GLY A 29 -8.87 22.36 34.07
C GLY A 29 -8.40 22.11 32.64
N GLU A 30 -8.19 23.21 31.91
CA GLU A 30 -7.72 23.19 30.51
C GLU A 30 -6.19 23.12 30.40
N GLU A 31 -5.47 23.51 31.44
CA GLU A 31 -4.01 23.48 31.49
C GLU A 31 -3.50 22.06 31.32
N LEU A 32 -2.50 21.83 30.45
CA LEU A 32 -1.96 20.49 30.19
C LEU A 32 -1.17 19.93 31.38
N THR A 33 -0.64 20.81 32.22
CA THR A 33 0.04 20.46 33.47
C THR A 33 -0.37 21.40 34.59
N VAL A 34 -0.42 20.87 35.81
CA VAL A 34 -0.72 21.62 37.03
C VAL A 34 0.35 21.29 38.06
N PRO A 35 0.98 22.29 38.70
CA PRO A 35 1.99 22.02 39.72
C PRO A 35 1.36 21.35 40.94
N ASP A 36 2.05 20.34 41.47
CA ASP A 36 1.73 19.74 42.75
C ASP A 36 2.05 20.69 43.91
N ARG A 37 1.91 20.20 45.15
CA ARG A 37 2.16 21.01 46.34
C ARG A 37 3.65 21.37 46.53
N SER A 38 4.57 20.64 45.91
CA SER A 38 6.00 20.97 45.84
C SER A 38 6.37 21.82 44.61
N GLY A 39 5.42 22.07 43.70
CA GLY A 39 5.66 22.80 42.46
C GLY A 39 6.04 21.92 41.27
N GLU A 40 6.07 20.60 41.42
CA GLU A 40 6.39 19.66 40.34
C GLU A 40 5.21 19.52 39.38
N ALA A 41 5.47 19.56 38.08
CA ALA A 41 4.42 19.54 37.07
C ALA A 41 3.75 18.15 37.00
N LEU A 42 2.47 18.08 37.35
CA LEU A 42 1.63 16.92 37.12
C LEU A 42 0.84 17.10 35.84
N LYS A 43 0.74 16.04 35.04
CA LYS A 43 -0.09 16.05 33.84
C LYS A 43 -1.57 16.03 34.23
N SER A 44 -2.34 16.97 33.68
CA SER A 44 -3.79 17.03 33.89
C SER A 44 -4.52 16.03 32.99
N TRP A 45 -5.83 15.88 33.20
CA TRP A 45 -6.71 15.12 32.33
C TRP A 45 -6.74 15.71 30.91
N ALA A 46 -6.75 17.03 30.76
CA ALA A 46 -6.64 17.70 29.46
C ALA A 46 -5.30 17.35 28.76
N GLY A 47 -4.20 17.33 29.51
CA GLY A 47 -2.89 16.91 29.01
C GLY A 47 -2.85 15.46 28.56
N ILE A 48 -3.47 14.54 29.33
CA ILE A 48 -3.58 13.13 28.95
C ILE A 48 -4.42 12.97 27.68
N GLN A 49 -5.56 13.66 27.57
CA GLN A 49 -6.41 13.61 26.37
C GLN A 49 -5.68 14.14 25.13
N ALA A 50 -4.92 15.22 25.26
CA ALA A 50 -4.13 15.78 24.16
C ALA A 50 -3.06 14.78 23.67
N ASP A 51 -2.31 14.17 24.58
CA ASP A 51 -1.34 13.13 24.22
C ASP A 51 -2.01 11.92 23.56
N SER A 52 -3.15 11.49 24.09
CA SER A 52 -3.92 10.37 23.53
C SER A 52 -4.42 10.70 22.13
N ALA A 53 -4.94 11.90 21.89
CA ALA A 53 -5.38 12.34 20.56
C ALA A 53 -4.22 12.37 19.56
N ALA A 54 -3.07 12.91 19.95
CA ALA A 54 -1.87 12.93 19.11
C ALA A 54 -1.39 11.51 18.74
N ARG A 55 -1.40 10.59 19.71
CA ARG A 55 -1.04 9.18 19.45
C ARG A 55 -2.04 8.47 18.55
N LEU A 56 -3.32 8.81 18.61
CA LEU A 56 -4.33 8.26 17.70
C LEU A 56 -4.10 8.75 16.26
N GLU A 57 -3.75 10.03 16.09
CA GLU A 57 -3.38 10.59 14.78
C GLU A 57 -2.13 9.92 14.18
N GLU A 58 -1.12 9.63 15.01
CA GLU A 58 0.06 8.85 14.60
C GLU A 58 -0.31 7.43 14.16
N ILE A 59 -1.20 6.76 14.90
CA ILE A 59 -1.69 5.41 14.56
C ILE A 59 -2.46 5.43 13.23
N ASP A 60 -3.35 6.42 13.02
CA ASP A 60 -4.09 6.59 11.76
C ASP A 60 -3.14 6.81 10.57
N THR A 61 -2.08 7.58 10.79
CA THR A 61 -1.03 7.80 9.78
C THR A 61 -0.31 6.50 9.43
N ILE A 62 0.03 5.67 10.43
CA ILE A 62 0.69 4.38 10.23
C ILE A 62 -0.23 3.39 9.51
N ILE A 63 -1.50 3.30 9.90
CA ILE A 63 -2.48 2.40 9.27
C ILE A 63 -2.66 2.78 7.80
N THR A 64 -2.81 4.07 7.51
CA THR A 64 -2.90 4.59 6.12
C THR A 64 -1.66 4.23 5.30
N SER A 65 -0.47 4.29 5.91
CA SER A 65 0.80 3.92 5.27
C SER A 65 0.90 2.41 4.98
N LEU A 66 0.48 1.55 5.91
CA LEU A 66 0.47 0.09 5.73
C LEU A 66 -0.53 -0.36 4.66
N ASP A 67 -1.69 0.29 4.59
CA ASP A 67 -2.68 0.09 3.54
C ASP A 67 -2.08 0.37 2.15
N THR A 68 -1.29 1.44 2.05
CA THR A 68 -0.66 1.88 0.81
C THR A 68 0.46 0.94 0.31
N ALA A 69 1.03 0.08 1.15
CA ALA A 69 2.24 -0.68 0.79
C ALA A 69 2.00 -2.03 0.09
N ASN A 70 0.81 -2.66 0.13
CA ASN A 70 0.66 -3.94 -0.56
C ASN A 70 -0.77 -4.40 -0.91
N PHE A 71 -1.55 -3.55 -1.59
CA PHE A 71 -2.82 -3.93 -2.22
C PHE A 71 -2.65 -4.86 -3.43
N THR A 72 -2.15 -6.06 -3.19
CA THR A 72 -2.00 -7.11 -4.21
C THR A 72 -3.13 -8.10 -4.06
N PHE A 73 -3.98 -8.18 -5.07
CA PHE A 73 -5.16 -9.04 -5.07
C PHE A 73 -5.08 -10.11 -6.17
N ALA A 74 -5.77 -11.22 -5.95
CA ALA A 74 -5.81 -12.32 -6.94
C ALA A 74 -6.58 -11.94 -8.21
N SER A 75 -7.47 -10.94 -8.14
CA SER A 75 -8.29 -10.50 -9.28
C SER A 75 -8.69 -9.04 -9.15
N GLU A 76 -9.13 -8.46 -10.27
CA GLU A 76 -9.68 -7.11 -10.33
C GLU A 76 -10.90 -6.94 -9.42
N ALA A 77 -11.81 -7.93 -9.43
CA ALA A 77 -13.02 -7.91 -8.62
C ALA A 77 -12.72 -7.96 -7.11
N SER A 78 -11.75 -8.79 -6.70
CA SER A 78 -11.32 -8.87 -5.30
C SER A 78 -10.68 -7.56 -4.84
N GLY A 79 -9.86 -6.94 -5.68
CA GLY A 79 -9.28 -5.63 -5.37
C GLY A 79 -10.32 -4.53 -5.32
N LEU A 80 -11.31 -4.54 -6.23
CA LEU A 80 -12.39 -3.56 -6.23
C LEU A 80 -13.29 -3.65 -4.99
N ALA A 81 -13.54 -4.86 -4.49
CA ALA A 81 -14.33 -5.07 -3.28
C ALA A 81 -13.57 -4.69 -2.01
N ALA A 82 -12.26 -4.97 -1.96
CA ALA A 82 -11.42 -4.75 -0.78
C ALA A 82 -10.83 -3.34 -0.68
N THR A 83 -10.86 -2.57 -1.77
CA THR A 83 -10.41 -1.18 -1.77
C THR A 83 -11.55 -0.20 -1.56
N THR A 84 -11.21 0.90 -0.89
CA THR A 84 -12.04 2.10 -0.80
C THR A 84 -11.86 2.96 -2.05
N GLU A 85 -12.84 3.81 -2.32
CA GLU A 85 -12.80 4.77 -3.41
C GLU A 85 -11.49 5.58 -3.41
N GLY A 86 -10.89 5.77 -4.60
CA GLY A 86 -9.62 6.47 -4.77
C GLY A 86 -8.36 5.62 -4.55
N GLN A 87 -8.47 4.45 -3.90
CA GLN A 87 -7.32 3.59 -3.60
C GLN A 87 -6.80 2.87 -4.85
N TYR A 88 -5.48 2.74 -4.89
CA TYR A 88 -4.79 1.95 -5.90
C TYR A 88 -4.66 0.51 -5.43
N PHE A 89 -4.82 -0.41 -6.37
CA PHE A 89 -4.52 -1.80 -6.14
C PHE A 89 -3.92 -2.44 -7.37
N ARG A 90 -3.25 -3.56 -7.19
CA ARG A 90 -2.81 -4.40 -8.29
C ARG A 90 -3.48 -5.76 -8.22
N ALA A 91 -3.89 -6.28 -9.36
CA ALA A 91 -4.40 -7.63 -9.50
C ALA A 91 -3.37 -8.49 -10.23
N PHE A 92 -3.18 -9.71 -9.75
CA PHE A 92 -2.51 -10.76 -10.51
C PHE A 92 -3.30 -11.08 -11.77
N GLN A 93 -2.59 -11.30 -12.88
CA GLN A 93 -3.18 -11.86 -14.08
C GLN A 93 -2.19 -12.84 -14.71
N ASP A 94 -2.69 -14.03 -15.05
CA ASP A 94 -1.99 -14.97 -15.91
C ASP A 94 -2.45 -14.73 -17.35
N ILE A 95 -1.50 -14.53 -18.25
CA ILE A 95 -1.75 -14.52 -19.69
C ILE A 95 -0.78 -15.51 -20.32
N ASN A 96 -1.31 -16.66 -20.77
CA ASN A 96 -0.55 -17.69 -21.47
C ASN A 96 0.69 -18.16 -20.68
N GLY A 97 0.57 -18.32 -19.35
CA GLY A 97 1.66 -18.76 -18.48
C GLY A 97 2.66 -17.67 -18.08
N PHE A 98 2.40 -16.42 -18.47
CA PHE A 98 3.15 -15.26 -18.00
C PHE A 98 2.41 -14.56 -16.86
N VAL A 99 3.13 -14.32 -15.77
CA VAL A 99 2.64 -13.53 -14.64
C VAL A 99 2.79 -12.05 -14.96
N LEU A 100 1.69 -11.31 -14.83
CA LEU A 100 1.71 -9.86 -14.83
C LEU A 100 0.90 -9.30 -13.64
N PHE A 101 1.24 -8.08 -13.26
CA PHE A 101 0.43 -7.28 -12.35
C PHE A 101 -0.25 -6.18 -13.13
N ARG A 102 -1.58 -6.15 -13.11
CA ARG A 102 -2.34 -5.00 -13.58
C ARG A 102 -2.65 -4.08 -12.42
N TYR A 103 -2.35 -2.80 -12.58
CA TYR A 103 -2.61 -1.76 -11.62
C TYR A 103 -3.93 -1.07 -11.96
N TYR A 104 -4.74 -0.87 -10.94
CA TYR A 104 -6.06 -0.28 -11.01
C TYR A 104 -6.20 0.78 -9.93
N GLN A 105 -7.13 1.70 -10.14
CA GLN A 105 -7.63 2.62 -9.14
C GLN A 105 -9.13 2.43 -9.04
N LYS A 106 -9.68 2.32 -7.84
CA LYS A 106 -11.13 2.35 -7.66
C LYS A 106 -11.64 3.78 -7.89
N VAL A 107 -12.45 3.97 -8.93
CA VAL A 107 -13.07 5.24 -9.31
C VAL A 107 -14.56 5.05 -9.54
N SER A 108 -15.39 5.79 -8.80
CA SER A 108 -16.85 5.69 -8.78
C SER A 108 -17.35 4.25 -8.62
N GLY A 109 -16.68 3.47 -7.74
CA GLY A 109 -17.01 2.06 -7.53
C GLY A 109 -16.60 1.10 -8.64
N ALA A 110 -15.83 1.55 -9.64
CA ALA A 110 -15.30 0.72 -10.73
C ALA A 110 -13.76 0.65 -10.69
N ALA A 111 -13.18 -0.46 -11.15
CA ALA A 111 -11.74 -0.61 -11.27
C ALA A 111 -11.24 0.03 -12.58
N VAL A 112 -10.59 1.18 -12.49
CA VAL A 112 -10.02 1.86 -13.66
C VAL A 112 -8.56 1.46 -13.82
N PHE A 113 -8.22 0.82 -14.93
CA PHE A 113 -6.86 0.40 -15.26
C PHE A 113 -5.89 1.58 -15.35
N LYS A 114 -4.68 1.42 -14.80
CA LYS A 114 -3.62 2.45 -14.74
C LYS A 114 -2.29 2.01 -15.34
N GLY A 115 -2.12 0.72 -15.59
CA GLY A 115 -0.90 0.19 -16.18
C GLY A 115 -0.66 -1.25 -15.79
N SER A 116 0.39 -1.84 -16.34
CA SER A 116 0.76 -3.22 -16.05
C SER A 116 2.26 -3.36 -15.91
N LEU A 117 2.69 -4.18 -14.97
CA LEU A 117 4.07 -4.64 -14.86
C LEU A 117 4.15 -6.07 -15.42
N LEU A 118 4.98 -6.24 -16.44
CA LEU A 118 5.27 -7.55 -17.04
C LEU A 118 6.33 -8.28 -16.19
N GLY A 119 6.11 -9.57 -15.93
CA GLY A 119 7.11 -10.40 -15.29
C GLY A 119 8.35 -10.60 -16.16
N ASN A 120 9.50 -10.83 -15.53
CA ASN A 120 10.81 -10.94 -16.18
C ASN A 120 10.83 -11.98 -17.31
N ALA A 121 10.20 -13.14 -17.10
CA ALA A 121 10.12 -14.21 -18.11
C ALA A 121 9.40 -13.76 -19.40
N ALA A 122 8.35 -12.93 -19.28
CA ALA A 122 7.64 -12.37 -20.44
C ALA A 122 8.51 -11.34 -21.18
N SER A 123 9.23 -10.51 -20.42
CA SER A 123 10.15 -9.52 -20.97
C SER A 123 11.31 -10.17 -21.72
N GLU A 124 11.85 -11.27 -21.21
CA GLU A 124 12.93 -12.03 -21.84
C GLU A 124 12.48 -12.70 -23.15
N ALA A 125 11.29 -13.31 -23.16
CA ALA A 125 10.70 -13.89 -24.38
C ALA A 125 10.46 -12.83 -25.46
N LEU A 126 9.94 -11.66 -25.08
CA LEU A 126 9.75 -10.53 -26.00
C LEU A 126 11.09 -9.98 -26.52
N ALA A 127 12.10 -9.86 -25.66
CA ALA A 127 13.44 -9.43 -26.08
C ALA A 127 14.10 -10.42 -27.05
N ALA A 128 13.87 -11.72 -26.86
CA ALA A 128 14.32 -12.75 -27.81
C ALA A 128 13.61 -12.63 -29.16
N LEU A 129 12.31 -12.32 -29.19
CA LEU A 129 11.57 -12.07 -30.42
C LEU A 129 12.02 -10.78 -31.13
N LEU A 130 12.25 -9.70 -30.40
CA LEU A 130 12.73 -8.44 -30.99
C LEU A 130 14.16 -8.56 -31.54
N SER A 131 14.99 -9.43 -30.94
CA SER A 131 16.33 -9.71 -31.45
C SER A 131 16.34 -10.76 -32.58
N SER A 132 15.23 -11.46 -32.84
CA SER A 132 15.13 -12.46 -33.91
C SER A 132 15.02 -11.85 -35.33
N VAL A 133 15.19 -10.54 -35.49
CA VAL A 133 15.15 -9.83 -36.79
C VAL A 133 16.27 -10.28 -37.74
N GLY A 134 17.24 -11.06 -37.28
CA GLY A 134 18.41 -11.48 -38.06
C GLY A 134 18.22 -12.60 -39.09
N TYR A 135 17.01 -13.06 -39.43
CA TYR A 135 16.85 -14.14 -40.43
C TYR A 135 15.65 -13.99 -41.39
N PHE A 136 15.23 -12.76 -41.68
CA PHE A 136 14.24 -12.49 -42.74
C PHE A 136 14.96 -11.98 -43.99
N ILE A 137 15.59 -12.88 -44.74
CA ILE A 137 16.05 -12.60 -46.10
C ILE A 137 14.90 -12.83 -47.07
N GLY A 138 14.40 -11.74 -47.67
CA GLY A 138 13.63 -11.79 -48.91
C GLY A 138 12.22 -11.20 -48.84
N ASN A 139 11.93 -10.27 -49.75
CA ASN A 139 10.62 -9.69 -50.01
C ASN A 139 9.67 -10.68 -50.75
N GLU A 140 9.79 -11.99 -50.49
CA GLU A 140 9.03 -13.04 -51.16
C GLU A 140 8.56 -14.05 -50.13
N PHE A 141 7.49 -13.71 -49.42
CA PHE A 141 6.75 -14.71 -48.68
C PHE A 141 5.34 -14.84 -49.24
N ASP A 142 5.04 -16.06 -49.67
CA ASP A 142 3.74 -16.54 -50.09
C ASP A 142 2.85 -16.56 -48.84
N THR A 143 1.76 -15.80 -48.83
CA THR A 143 0.89 -15.63 -47.65
C THR A 143 0.17 -16.91 -47.23
N ASP A 144 0.25 -17.96 -48.04
CA ASP A 144 -0.36 -19.27 -47.85
C ASP A 144 0.58 -20.29 -47.16
N LYS A 145 1.83 -19.93 -46.86
CA LYS A 145 2.82 -20.82 -46.24
C LYS A 145 3.13 -20.45 -44.79
N GLN A 146 3.46 -21.47 -43.99
CA GLN A 146 3.85 -21.32 -42.59
C GLN A 146 5.37 -21.16 -42.48
N TYR A 147 5.83 -20.06 -41.88
CA TYR A 147 7.25 -19.77 -41.71
C TYR A 147 7.63 -19.76 -40.22
N PRO A 148 8.63 -20.56 -39.79
CA PRO A 148 9.06 -20.56 -38.41
C PRO A 148 9.87 -19.30 -38.09
N VAL A 149 9.45 -18.57 -37.07
CA VAL A 149 10.21 -17.49 -36.45
C VAL A 149 11.03 -18.09 -35.31
N ILE A 150 12.35 -17.94 -35.38
CA ILE A 150 13.30 -18.54 -34.44
C ILE A 150 14.20 -17.47 -33.82
N ASP A 151 14.55 -17.62 -32.55
CA ASP A 151 15.51 -16.72 -31.89
C ASP A 151 16.96 -16.94 -32.38
N SER A 152 17.88 -16.11 -31.89
CA SER A 152 19.33 -16.24 -32.16
C SER A 152 19.92 -17.58 -31.72
N ASN A 153 19.25 -18.28 -30.80
CA ASN A 153 19.64 -19.59 -30.29
C ASN A 153 18.93 -20.75 -31.02
N LYS A 154 18.30 -20.48 -32.18
CA LYS A 154 17.58 -21.45 -33.02
C LYS A 154 16.35 -22.07 -32.34
N ARG A 155 15.77 -21.43 -31.32
CA ARG A 155 14.55 -21.89 -30.66
C ARG A 155 13.33 -21.37 -31.41
N LEU A 156 12.34 -22.24 -31.65
CA LEU A 156 11.08 -21.85 -32.28
C LEU A 156 10.26 -20.94 -31.35
N LEU A 157 9.96 -19.74 -31.81
CA LEU A 157 9.17 -18.74 -31.08
C LEU A 157 7.71 -18.73 -31.53
N CYS A 158 7.47 -18.67 -32.84
CA CYS A 158 6.13 -18.70 -33.44
C CYS A 158 6.17 -19.16 -34.90
N TRP A 159 5.00 -19.47 -35.45
CA TRP A 159 4.80 -19.65 -36.88
C TRP A 159 4.11 -18.39 -37.43
N TRP A 160 4.70 -17.79 -38.46
CA TRP A 160 4.09 -16.72 -39.23
C TRP A 160 3.28 -17.33 -40.37
N MET A 161 2.02 -16.91 -40.52
CA MET A 161 1.06 -17.42 -41.50
C MET A 161 0.39 -16.26 -42.25
N GLY A 162 1.16 -15.26 -42.69
CA GLY A 162 0.60 -14.06 -43.32
C GLY A 162 0.14 -13.01 -42.30
N PRO A 163 -1.15 -12.67 -42.19
CA PRO A 163 -1.64 -11.71 -41.19
C PRO A 163 -1.63 -12.25 -39.76
N ASP A 164 -1.61 -13.58 -39.59
CA ASP A 164 -1.73 -14.25 -38.29
C ASP A 164 -0.40 -14.86 -37.81
N TYR A 165 -0.28 -15.00 -36.49
CA TYR A 165 0.86 -15.63 -35.81
C TYR A 165 0.37 -16.72 -34.86
N HIS A 166 1.05 -17.87 -34.85
CA HIS A 166 0.76 -18.97 -33.92
C HIS A 166 1.93 -19.23 -32.97
N ILE A 167 1.69 -19.14 -31.66
CA ILE A 167 2.71 -19.42 -30.64
C ILE A 167 2.62 -20.91 -30.22
N PRO A 168 3.71 -21.70 -30.26
CA PRO A 168 3.69 -23.11 -29.90
C PRO A 168 3.21 -23.31 -28.46
N GLY A 169 2.20 -24.16 -28.26
CA GLY A 169 1.66 -24.47 -26.93
C GLY A 169 0.60 -23.49 -26.42
N SER A 170 0.25 -22.45 -27.19
CA SER A 170 -0.97 -21.67 -26.91
C SER A 170 -2.20 -22.51 -27.28
N VAL A 171 -2.99 -22.90 -26.28
CA VAL A 171 -4.30 -23.51 -26.51
C VAL A 171 -5.20 -22.35 -26.95
N HIS A 172 -5.55 -22.30 -28.24
CA HIS A 172 -6.53 -21.35 -28.76
C HIS A 172 -7.85 -21.55 -28.00
N ALA A 173 -8.36 -20.50 -27.38
CA ALA A 173 -9.76 -20.36 -27.02
C ALA A 173 -10.50 -19.68 -28.17
#